data_AF-A0A935YIE7-F1
#
_entry.id   AF-A0A935YIE7-F1
#
_cell.length_a   1.000
_cell.length_b   1.000
_cell.length_c   1.000
_cell.angle_alpha   90.00
_cell.angle_beta   90.00
_cell.angle_gamma   90.00
#
_symmetry.space_group_name_H-M   'P 1'
#
loop_
_entity.id
_entity.type
_entity.pdbx_description
1 polymer ?
#
loop_
_entity_poly.entity_id
_entity_poly.type
_entity_poly.pdbx_seq_one_letter_code
_entity_poly.pdbx_strand_id
1 'polypeptide(L)'
;MDEYLKTHGNASQPGDQGFVRFVSPGGSHFVMRSAPVVSDDGKLVGQIHYLADISALAQAESDHEEALKLLSHDMRSPQSAIIALLTTRSRTVMSATASRGMPGGRLRLRRISSTLRAWAKAV
;
A
#
# COMPACT_ATOMS: atom_id res chain seq x y z
N MET A 1 30.46 -20.99 4.96
CA MET A 1 29.55 -20.00 4.36
C MET A 1 28.31 -20.81 3.99
N ASP A 2 27.55 -21.26 4.99
CA ASP A 2 26.57 -22.36 4.85
C ASP A 2 25.24 -22.05 5.55
N GLU A 3 24.93 -20.76 5.72
CA GLU A 3 23.81 -20.31 6.56
C GLU A 3 22.93 -19.28 5.83
N TYR A 4 22.42 -19.62 4.64
CA TYR A 4 21.44 -18.76 3.93
C TYR A 4 20.23 -19.51 3.34
N LEU A 5 20.05 -20.80 3.62
CA LEU A 5 18.92 -21.59 3.11
C LEU A 5 18.04 -22.17 4.24
N LYS A 6 17.66 -21.33 5.21
CA LYS A 6 16.64 -21.66 6.24
C LYS A 6 15.37 -20.84 6.05
N THR A 7 14.80 -20.86 4.86
CA THR A 7 13.37 -20.52 4.69
C THR A 7 12.55 -21.73 5.10
N HIS A 8 11.68 -21.54 6.08
CA HIS A 8 10.84 -22.58 6.65
C HIS A 8 9.91 -23.12 5.55
N GLY A 9 10.28 -24.24 4.95
CA GLY A 9 9.37 -25.07 4.17
C GLY A 9 8.37 -25.71 5.13
N ASN A 10 7.37 -24.94 5.57
CA ASN A 10 6.20 -25.50 6.22
C ASN A 10 5.52 -26.40 5.19
N ALA A 11 5.36 -27.67 5.53
CA ALA A 11 4.76 -28.68 4.67
C ALA A 11 3.38 -28.18 4.19
N SER A 12 3.33 -27.67 2.97
CA SER A 12 2.10 -27.19 2.35
C SER A 12 1.13 -28.35 2.27
N GLN A 13 -0.06 -28.17 2.83
CA GLN A 13 -1.21 -29.02 2.54
C GLN A 13 -1.36 -29.14 1.01
N PRO A 14 -1.72 -30.32 0.49
CA PRO A 14 -1.74 -30.62 -0.95
C PRO A 14 -2.75 -29.81 -1.80
N GLY A 15 -3.29 -28.69 -1.31
CA GLY A 15 -4.24 -27.82 -2.00
C GLY A 15 -3.80 -26.36 -2.19
N ASP A 16 -2.73 -25.88 -1.54
CA ASP A 16 -2.26 -24.49 -1.70
C ASP A 16 -0.86 -24.50 -2.32
N GLN A 17 -0.81 -24.61 -3.65
CA GLN A 17 0.43 -24.55 -4.43
C GLN A 17 0.88 -23.07 -4.54
N GLY A 18 1.16 -22.46 -3.39
CA GLY A 18 1.64 -21.09 -3.29
C GLY A 18 3.00 -20.93 -3.97
N PHE A 19 3.18 -19.81 -4.66
CA PHE A 19 4.48 -19.37 -5.16
C PHE A 19 5.23 -18.64 -4.05
N VAL A 20 6.53 -18.88 -3.93
CA VAL A 20 7.42 -18.19 -2.99
C VAL A 20 8.25 -17.18 -3.77
N ARG A 21 8.10 -15.88 -3.45
CA ARG A 21 8.96 -14.82 -3.97
C ARG A 21 10.19 -14.66 -3.07
N PHE A 22 11.38 -14.54 -3.66
CA PHE A 22 12.61 -14.29 -2.92
C PHE A 22 13.56 -13.41 -3.72
N VAL A 23 14.59 -12.88 -3.05
CA VAL A 23 15.63 -12.04 -3.64
C VAL A 23 16.95 -12.78 -3.52
N SER A 24 17.71 -12.85 -4.60
CA SER A 24 19.05 -13.41 -4.57
C SER A 24 20.00 -12.48 -3.80
N PRO A 25 21.16 -12.98 -3.33
CA PRO A 25 22.19 -12.11 -2.75
C PRO A 25 22.67 -11.00 -3.70
N GLY A 26 22.52 -11.19 -5.01
CA GLY A 26 22.84 -10.19 -6.04
C GLY A 26 21.72 -9.19 -6.31
N GLY A 27 20.60 -9.26 -5.60
CA GLY A 27 19.47 -8.34 -5.73
C GLY A 27 18.43 -8.71 -6.79
N SER A 28 18.63 -9.78 -7.56
CA SER A 28 17.64 -10.24 -8.53
C SER A 28 16.44 -10.87 -7.84
N HIS A 29 15.24 -10.61 -8.37
CA HIS A 29 13.99 -11.11 -7.81
C HIS A 29 13.57 -12.39 -8.52
N PHE A 30 13.15 -13.38 -7.75
CA PHE A 30 12.71 -14.67 -8.26
C PHE A 30 11.39 -15.10 -7.64
N VAL A 31 10.66 -15.95 -8.38
CA VAL A 31 9.52 -16.70 -7.87
C VAL A 31 9.79 -18.18 -8.08
N MET A 32 9.57 -18.98 -7.03
CA MET A 32 9.61 -20.43 -7.07
C MET A 32 8.24 -21.04 -6.81
N ARG A 33 7.89 -22.05 -7.61
CA ARG A 33 6.76 -22.96 -7.35
C ARG A 33 7.27 -24.38 -7.27
N SER A 34 6.71 -25.17 -6.35
CA SER A 34 7.04 -26.58 -6.19
C SER A 34 5.81 -27.42 -6.50
N ALA A 35 6.00 -28.51 -7.24
CA ALA A 35 4.95 -29.48 -7.55
C ALA A 35 5.44 -30.91 -7.26
N PRO A 36 4.64 -31.74 -6.56
CA PRO A 36 5.01 -33.12 -6.29
C PRO A 36 4.99 -33.94 -7.58
N VAL A 37 5.96 -34.83 -7.71
CA VAL A 37 5.97 -35.88 -8.74
C VAL A 37 5.47 -37.16 -8.10
N VAL A 38 4.40 -37.70 -8.63
CA VAL A 38 3.74 -38.91 -8.13
C VAL A 38 3.87 -40.00 -9.19
N SER A 39 4.27 -41.22 -8.79
CA SER A 39 4.28 -42.39 -9.68
C SER A 39 2.87 -42.84 -10.03
N ASP A 40 2.79 -43.75 -11.01
CA ASP A 40 1.54 -44.40 -11.41
C ASP A 40 0.82 -45.12 -10.26
N ASP A 41 1.56 -45.64 -9.28
CA ASP A 41 1.06 -46.26 -8.06
C ASP A 41 0.69 -45.25 -6.94
N GLY A 42 0.73 -43.95 -7.22
CA GLY A 42 0.34 -42.91 -6.27
C GLY A 42 1.40 -42.56 -5.22
N LYS A 43 2.62 -43.11 -5.30
CA LYS A 43 3.70 -42.77 -4.36
C LYS A 43 4.38 -41.46 -4.76
N LEU A 44 4.76 -40.67 -3.76
CA LEU A 44 5.57 -39.47 -3.98
C LEU A 44 7.00 -39.90 -4.36
N VAL A 45 7.41 -39.58 -5.58
CA VAL A 45 8.74 -39.91 -6.14
C VAL A 45 9.68 -38.72 -6.11
N GLY A 46 9.16 -37.50 -6.05
CA GLY A 46 10.00 -36.31 -5.98
C GLY A 46 9.24 -34.99 -6.01
N GLN A 47 9.97 -33.92 -6.30
CA GLN A 47 9.46 -32.56 -6.44
C GLN A 47 10.10 -31.93 -7.68
N ILE A 48 9.28 -31.20 -8.46
CA ILE A 48 9.77 -30.33 -9.52
C ILE A 48 9.66 -28.89 -9.02
N HIS A 49 10.77 -28.16 -9.11
CA HIS A 49 10.84 -26.75 -8.79
C HIS A 49 10.87 -25.93 -10.07
N TYR A 50 9.91 -25.03 -10.23
CA TYR A 50 9.92 -24.02 -11.27
C TYR A 50 10.47 -22.73 -10.67
N LEU A 51 11.49 -22.15 -11.29
CA LEU A 51 12.12 -20.90 -10.88
C LEU A 51 12.02 -19.89 -12.03
N ALA A 52 11.41 -18.74 -11.78
CA ALA A 52 11.31 -17.65 -12.73
C ALA A 52 12.02 -16.40 -12.21
N ASP A 53 12.86 -15.79 -13.05
CA ASP A 53 13.36 -14.43 -12.82
C ASP A 53 12.21 -13.45 -13.07
N ILE A 54 11.90 -12.65 -12.06
CA ILE A 54 10.86 -11.62 -12.10
C ILE A 54 11.44 -10.23 -11.83
N SER A 55 12.76 -10.05 -11.96
CA SER A 55 13.43 -8.78 -11.66
C SER A 55 12.84 -7.61 -12.45
N ALA A 56 12.55 -7.83 -13.74
CA ALA A 56 11.90 -6.81 -14.56
C ALA A 56 10.48 -6.43 -14.06
N LEU A 57 9.72 -7.42 -13.58
CA LEU A 57 8.40 -7.18 -13.00
C LEU A 57 8.51 -6.42 -11.67
N ALA A 58 9.42 -6.86 -10.79
CA ALA A 58 9.66 -6.19 -9.50
C ALA A 58 10.12 -4.73 -9.69
N GLN A 59 10.95 -4.46 -10.70
CA GLN A 59 11.34 -3.09 -11.03
C GLN A 59 10.14 -2.26 -11.50
N ALA A 60 9.31 -2.80 -12.40
CA ALA A 60 8.11 -2.09 -12.85
C ALA A 60 7.10 -1.83 -11.72
N GLU A 61 6.96 -2.76 -10.76
CA GLU A 61 6.15 -2.56 -9.55
C GLU A 61 6.71 -1.40 -8.70
N SER A 62 8.04 -1.37 -8.50
CA SER A 62 8.73 -0.29 -7.78
C SER A 62 8.55 1.07 -8.44
N ASP A 63 8.77 1.14 -9.75
CA ASP A 63 8.64 2.38 -10.54
C ASP A 63 7.20 2.92 -10.49
N HIS A 64 6.22 2.02 -10.54
CA HIS A 64 4.82 2.39 -10.43
C HIS A 64 4.48 2.95 -9.05
N GLU A 65 4.97 2.30 -7.98
CA GLU A 65 4.75 2.77 -6.61
C GLU A 65 5.41 4.14 -6.38
N GLU A 66 6.61 4.35 -6.92
CA GLU A 66 7.30 5.65 -6.88
C GLU A 66 6.50 6.74 -7.60
N ALA A 67 6.02 6.45 -8.82
CA ALA A 67 5.20 7.40 -9.59
C ALA A 67 3.92 7.79 -8.84
N LEU A 68 3.23 6.82 -8.22
CA LEU A 68 2.02 7.09 -7.41
C LEU A 68 2.33 7.92 -6.17
N LYS A 69 3.49 7.72 -5.55
CA LYS A 69 3.93 8.51 -4.39
C LYS A 69 4.18 9.97 -4.77
N LEU A 70 4.86 10.21 -5.89
CA LEU A 70 5.10 11.56 -6.42
C LEU A 70 3.79 12.26 -6.78
N LEU A 71 2.90 11.57 -7.50
CA LEU A 71 1.58 12.11 -7.83
C LEU A 71 0.80 12.49 -6.57
N SER A 72 0.80 11.63 -5.55
CA SER A 72 0.10 11.89 -4.29
C SER A 72 0.69 13.07 -3.52
N HIS A 73 2.02 13.20 -3.52
CA HIS A 73 2.72 14.35 -2.95
C HIS A 73 2.26 15.65 -3.62
N ASP A 74 2.33 15.68 -4.95
CA ASP A 74 2.03 16.87 -5.73
C ASP A 74 0.55 17.22 -5.69
N MET A 75 -0.35 16.24 -5.61
CA MET A 75 -1.80 16.49 -5.48
C MET A 75 -2.17 17.11 -4.13
N ARG A 76 -1.38 16.92 -3.08
CA ARG A 76 -1.67 17.43 -1.73
C ARG A 76 -1.33 18.92 -1.58
N SER A 77 -0.32 19.42 -2.29
CA SER A 77 0.09 20.84 -2.27
C SER A 77 -1.02 21.81 -2.75
N PRO A 78 -1.59 21.66 -3.95
CA PRO A 78 -2.63 22.56 -4.46
C PRO A 78 -3.91 22.45 -3.62
N GLN A 79 -4.29 21.25 -3.17
CA GLN A 79 -5.45 21.06 -2.30
C GLN A 79 -5.29 21.83 -0.98
N SER A 80 -4.09 21.79 -0.38
CA SER A 80 -3.80 22.51 0.86
C SER A 80 -3.89 24.02 0.66
N ALA A 81 -3.38 24.54 -0.46
CA ALA A 81 -3.47 25.95 -0.81
C ALA A 81 -4.92 26.41 -1.01
N ILE A 82 -5.72 25.66 -1.76
CA ILE A 82 -7.14 25.96 -2.01
C ILE A 82 -7.93 25.98 -0.69
N ILE A 83 -7.72 24.99 0.18
CA ILE A 83 -8.40 24.91 1.49
C ILE A 83 -8.01 26.08 2.40
N ALA A 84 -6.74 26.46 2.46
CA ALA A 84 -6.27 27.58 3.27
C ALA A 84 -6.93 28.90 2.84
N LEU A 85 -7.03 29.13 1.53
CA LEU A 85 -7.70 30.30 0.95
C LEU A 85 -9.20 30.32 1.28
N LEU A 86 -9.91 29.21 1.07
CA LEU A 86 -11.34 29.10 1.38
C LEU A 86 -11.62 29.26 2.88
N THR A 87 -10.78 28.68 3.73
CA THR A 87 -10.90 28.77 5.19
C THR A 87 -10.69 30.22 5.67
N THR A 88 -9.71 30.92 5.10
CA THR A 88 -9.43 32.33 5.42
C THR A 88 -10.59 33.21 4.99
N ARG A 89 -11.09 33.05 3.75
CA ARG A 89 -12.26 33.79 3.26
C ARG A 89 -13.49 33.55 4.12
N SER A 90 -13.77 32.30 4.46
CA SER A 90 -14.92 31.94 5.31
C SER A 90 -14.81 32.55 6.70
N ARG A 91 -13.61 32.57 7.29
CA ARG A 91 -13.35 33.20 8.59
C ARG A 91 -13.56 34.72 8.54
N THR A 92 -13.10 35.39 7.50
CA THR A 92 -13.31 36.84 7.29
C THR A 92 -14.79 37.17 7.08
N VAL A 93 -15.53 36.37 6.30
CA VAL A 93 -16.98 36.57 6.09
C VAL A 93 -17.76 36.35 7.39
N MET A 94 -17.42 35.31 8.17
CA MET A 94 -18.05 35.08 9.48
C MET A 94 -17.73 36.20 10.49
N SER A 95 -16.50 36.74 10.51
CA SER A 95 -16.18 37.85 11.43
C SER A 95 -16.84 39.16 11.04
N ALA A 96 -16.96 39.44 9.73
CA ALA A 96 -17.67 40.61 9.21
C ALA A 96 -19.19 40.53 9.38
N THR A 97 -19.75 39.31 9.38
CA THR A 97 -21.17 39.08 9.66
C THR A 97 -21.45 39.10 11.17
N ALA A 98 -20.50 38.68 12.01
CA ALA A 98 -20.64 38.75 13.46
C ALA A 98 -20.55 40.18 14.02
N SER A 99 -19.80 41.08 13.37
CA SER A 99 -19.75 42.51 13.75
C SER A 99 -20.95 43.32 13.26
N ARG A 100 -21.77 42.76 12.35
CA ARG A 100 -22.99 43.37 11.82
C ARG A 100 -24.19 42.59 12.37
N GLY A 101 -24.61 42.96 13.58
CA GLY A 101 -25.51 42.21 14.45
C GLY A 101 -26.66 41.44 13.76
N MET A 102 -26.89 40.20 14.21
CA MET A 102 -28.04 39.38 13.82
C MET A 102 -28.88 39.06 15.07
N PRO A 103 -30.16 39.48 15.12
CA PRO A 103 -31.14 38.96 16.06
C PRO A 103 -31.61 37.57 15.59
N GLY A 104 -31.65 36.62 16.53
CA GLY A 104 -32.51 35.43 16.50
C GLY A 104 -32.42 34.48 15.31
N GLY A 105 -31.67 33.38 15.44
CA GLY A 105 -31.79 32.24 14.52
C GLY A 105 -30.78 31.13 14.81
N ARG A 106 -31.13 30.22 15.74
CA ARG A 106 -30.34 29.02 16.02
C ARG A 106 -30.33 28.09 14.80
N LEU A 107 -29.22 28.01 14.07
CA LEU A 107 -28.93 26.85 13.22
C LEU A 107 -27.75 26.06 13.77
N ARG A 108 -28.09 24.86 14.24
CA ARG A 108 -27.20 23.85 14.79
C ARG A 108 -26.42 23.20 13.64
N LEU A 109 -25.21 23.68 13.36
CA LEU A 109 -24.29 23.03 12.43
C LEU A 109 -23.80 21.70 13.02
N ARG A 110 -24.30 20.60 12.46
CA ARG A 110 -23.83 19.23 12.71
C ARG A 110 -22.36 19.16 12.28
N ARG A 111 -21.46 18.84 13.22
CA ARG A 111 -20.06 18.50 12.93
C ARG A 111 -20.03 17.39 11.87
N ILE A 112 -19.41 17.66 10.72
CA ILE A 112 -18.94 16.60 9.84
C ILE A 112 -17.69 16.03 10.52
N SER A 113 -17.75 14.75 10.88
CA SER A 113 -16.70 14.03 11.59
C SER A 113 -15.39 14.02 10.80
N SER A 114 -14.32 14.48 11.44
CA SER A 114 -12.96 14.45 10.91
C SER A 114 -12.35 13.06 11.05
N THR A 115 -12.20 12.32 9.96
CA THR A 115 -11.26 11.19 9.85
C THR A 115 -10.08 11.58 8.98
N LEU A 116 -9.22 12.46 9.50
CA LEU A 116 -7.93 12.80 8.90
C LEU A 116 -6.89 13.00 10.00
N ARG A 117 -6.78 12.02 10.91
CA ARG A 117 -5.77 12.00 11.97
C ARG A 117 -4.78 10.82 11.89
N ALA A 118 -4.88 9.98 10.87
CA ALA A 118 -4.07 8.75 10.78
C ALA A 118 -2.80 8.84 9.90
N TRP A 119 -2.64 9.87 9.05
CA TRP A 119 -1.54 9.87 8.04
C TRP A 119 -0.34 10.77 8.38
N ALA A 120 -0.27 11.29 9.60
CA ALA A 120 0.81 12.18 10.06
C ALA A 120 1.91 11.47 10.88
N LYS A 121 1.93 10.13 10.95
CA LYS A 121 2.85 9.38 11.83
C LYS A 121 3.61 8.22 11.19
N ALA A 122 3.65 8.14 9.86
CA ALA A 122 4.37 7.08 9.15
C ALA A 122 5.30 7.63 8.05
N VAL A 123 6.09 8.64 8.41
CA VAL A 123 7.41 8.96 7.82
C VAL A 123 8.30 9.46 8.95
#